data_AF-A0A1F9BEW8-F1
#
_entry.id   AF-A0A1F9BEW8-F1
#
_cell.length_a   1.000
_cell.length_b   1.000
_cell.length_c   1.000
_cell.angle_alpha   90.00
_cell.angle_beta   90.00
_cell.angle_gamma   90.00
#
_symmetry.space_group_name_H-M   'P 1'
#
loop_
_entity.id
_entity.type
_entity.pdbx_description
1 polymer ?
#
loop_
_entity_poly.entity_id
_entity_poly.type
_entity_poly.pdbx_seq_one_letter_code
_entity_poly.pdbx_strand_id
1 'polypeptide(L)'
;MLIHRASCFGKILKAIYVREHQKIAPRIHDLVKLAKSTSLNLSDEQLVFLSEVSDFNMEGRYPDEKNQFVRKCNREFATDYLRRIKEMRPWLKKQIEK
;
A
#
# COMPACT_ATOMS: atom_id res chain seq x y z
N MET A 1 -2.14 14.30 -0.06
CA MET A 1 -0.72 13.85 -0.07
C MET A 1 -0.53 12.35 0.16
N LEU A 2 -1.31 11.68 1.02
CA LEU A 2 -1.17 10.24 1.32
C LEU A 2 -1.75 9.32 0.22
N ILE A 3 -2.90 9.68 -0.36
CA ILE A 3 -3.62 8.88 -1.38
C ILE A 3 -2.78 8.64 -2.65
N HIS A 4 -2.11 9.67 -3.18
CA HIS A 4 -1.23 9.49 -4.36
C HIS A 4 -0.06 8.53 -4.12
N ARG A 5 0.41 8.42 -2.87
CA ARG A 5 1.53 7.54 -2.51
C ARG A 5 1.08 6.10 -2.33
N ALA A 6 -0.13 5.89 -1.82
CA ALA A 6 -0.74 4.58 -1.69
C ALA A 6 -0.97 3.89 -3.06
N SER A 7 -1.24 4.67 -4.12
CA SER A 7 -1.27 4.17 -5.51
C SER A 7 0.08 3.60 -5.99
N CYS A 8 1.21 4.06 -5.42
CA CYS A 8 2.55 3.59 -5.79
C CYS A 8 2.78 2.14 -5.38
N PHE A 9 2.31 1.73 -4.20
CA PHE A 9 2.48 0.35 -3.72
C PHE A 9 1.69 -0.63 -4.57
N GLY A 10 0.44 -0.31 -4.91
CA GLY A 10 -0.37 -1.14 -5.80
C GLY A 10 0.28 -1.36 -7.17
N LYS A 11 0.92 -0.33 -7.75
CA LYS A 11 1.64 -0.47 -9.02
C LYS A 11 2.86 -1.38 -8.90
N ILE A 12 3.65 -1.25 -7.83
CA ILE A 12 4.82 -2.09 -7.58
C ILE A 12 4.41 -3.55 -7.39
N LEU A 13 3.42 -3.83 -6.54
CA LEU A 13 2.95 -5.18 -6.29
C LEU A 13 2.35 -5.82 -7.56
N LYS A 14 1.63 -5.06 -8.40
CA LYS A 14 1.15 -5.55 -9.70
C LYS A 14 2.30 -5.85 -10.66
N ALA A 15 3.34 -5.04 -10.67
CA ALA A 15 4.53 -5.31 -11.49
C ALA A 15 5.23 -6.60 -11.06
N ILE A 16 5.39 -6.82 -9.75
CA ILE A 16 5.95 -8.07 -9.19
C ILE A 16 5.09 -9.27 -9.61
N TYR A 17 3.75 -9.16 -9.47
CA TYR A 17 2.83 -10.21 -9.89
C TYR A 17 2.97 -10.55 -11.38
N VAL A 18 2.98 -9.54 -12.27
CA VAL A 18 3.11 -9.77 -13.72
C VAL A 18 4.44 -10.46 -14.03
N ARG A 19 5.53 -10.06 -13.37
CA ARG A 19 6.84 -10.68 -13.56
C ARG A 19 6.87 -12.15 -13.12
N GLU A 20 6.28 -12.45 -11.97
CA GLU A 20 6.27 -13.82 -11.39
C GLU A 20 5.34 -14.76 -12.16
N HIS A 21 4.14 -14.30 -12.52
CA HIS A 21 3.09 -15.15 -13.07
C HIS A 21 2.96 -15.05 -14.59
N GLN A 22 3.65 -14.10 -15.24
CA GLN A 22 3.55 -13.79 -16.67
C GLN A 22 2.09 -13.58 -17.13
N LYS A 23 1.26 -13.06 -16.23
CA LYS A 23 -0.18 -12.85 -16.41
C LYS A 23 -0.56 -11.43 -16.02
N ILE A 24 -1.68 -10.96 -16.55
CA ILE A 24 -2.25 -9.66 -16.16
C ILE A 24 -2.59 -9.70 -14.67
N ALA A 25 -2.08 -8.72 -13.93
CA ALA A 25 -2.33 -8.63 -12.50
C ALA A 25 -3.83 -8.46 -12.19
N PRO A 26 -4.31 -9.05 -11.08
CA PRO A 26 -5.70 -8.94 -10.68
C PRO A 26 -6.12 -7.48 -10.46
N ARG A 27 -7.35 -7.14 -10.86
CA ARG A 27 -7.93 -5.79 -10.70
C ARG A 27 -8.41 -5.55 -9.27
N ILE A 28 -7.55 -5.84 -8.29
CA ILE A 28 -7.76 -5.59 -6.87
C ILE A 28 -7.04 -4.32 -6.42
N HIS A 29 -7.63 -3.64 -5.44
CA HIS A 29 -7.08 -2.44 -4.80
C HIS A 29 -6.59 -2.69 -3.36
N ASP A 30 -7.05 -3.78 -2.75
CA ASP A 30 -6.55 -4.30 -1.47
C ASP A 30 -5.09 -4.73 -1.64
N LEU A 31 -4.19 -3.99 -0.99
CA LEU A 31 -2.75 -4.19 -1.10
C LEU A 31 -2.29 -5.46 -0.39
N VAL A 32 -2.99 -5.89 0.66
CA VAL A 32 -2.69 -7.13 1.39
C VAL A 32 -2.98 -8.33 0.51
N LYS A 33 -4.16 -8.39 -0.11
CA LYS A 33 -4.53 -9.46 -1.05
C LYS A 33 -3.57 -9.51 -2.24
N LEU A 34 -3.20 -8.35 -2.77
CA LEU A 34 -2.26 -8.28 -3.87
C LEU A 34 -0.86 -8.76 -3.47
N ALA A 35 -0.37 -8.38 -2.30
CA ALA A 35 0.91 -8.87 -1.82
C ALA A 35 0.91 -10.38 -1.56
N LYS A 36 -0.15 -10.93 -0.95
CA LYS A 36 -0.33 -12.39 -0.77
C LYS A 36 -0.42 -13.17 -2.09
N SER A 37 -0.75 -12.51 -3.20
CA SER A 37 -0.72 -13.12 -4.54
C SER A 37 0.66 -13.12 -5.20
N THR A 38 1.68 -12.57 -4.53
CA THR A 38 3.08 -12.56 -4.98
C THR A 38 3.93 -13.47 -4.09
N SER A 39 5.16 -13.76 -4.50
CA SER A 39 6.12 -14.54 -3.69
C SER A 39 6.77 -13.75 -2.54
N LEU A 40 6.29 -12.53 -2.28
CA LEU A 40 6.84 -11.66 -1.23
C LEU A 40 6.58 -12.22 0.17
N ASN A 41 7.67 -12.43 0.91
CA ASN A 41 7.62 -12.67 2.35
C ASN A 41 7.61 -11.34 3.09
N LEU A 42 6.40 -10.83 3.38
CA LEU A 42 6.19 -9.63 4.17
C LEU A 42 6.10 -10.00 5.66
N SER A 43 6.63 -9.13 6.52
CA SER A 43 6.39 -9.24 7.96
C SER A 43 4.95 -8.84 8.32
N ASP A 44 4.47 -9.28 9.49
CA ASP A 44 3.15 -8.90 9.99
C ASP A 44 2.99 -7.38 10.08
N GLU A 45 4.03 -6.67 10.52
CA GLU A 45 4.05 -5.20 10.58
C GLU A 45 3.88 -4.55 9.20
N GLN A 46 4.48 -5.13 8.16
CA GLN A 46 4.32 -4.67 6.78
C GLN A 46 2.92 -4.97 6.24
N LEU A 47 2.34 -6.12 6.58
CA LEU A 47 0.97 -6.47 6.20
C LEU A 47 -0.05 -5.55 6.87
N VAL A 48 0.10 -5.29 8.17
CA VAL A 48 -0.69 -4.32 8.91
C VAL A 48 -0.60 -2.96 8.23
N PHE A 49 0.61 -2.50 7.90
CA PHE A 49 0.79 -1.23 7.21
C PHE A 49 0.10 -1.17 5.84
N LEU A 50 0.19 -2.24 5.03
CA LEU A 50 -0.50 -2.30 3.74
C LEU A 50 -2.02 -2.30 3.90
N SER A 51 -2.54 -2.91 4.97
CA SER A 51 -3.97 -2.86 5.30
C SER A 51 -4.39 -1.42 5.56
N GLU A 52 -3.69 -0.73 6.46
CA GLU A 52 -3.97 0.67 6.80
C GLU A 52 -3.94 1.56 5.54
N VAL A 53 -2.90 1.40 4.70
CA VAL A 53 -2.77 2.15 3.44
C VAL A 53 -3.86 1.80 2.43
N SER A 54 -4.38 0.57 2.45
CA SER A 54 -5.52 0.16 1.61
C SER A 54 -6.79 0.88 2.04
N ASP A 55 -7.03 1.01 3.35
CA ASP A 55 -8.18 1.71 3.90
C ASP A 55 -8.13 3.21 3.54
N PHE A 56 -6.96 3.85 3.70
CA PHE A 56 -6.74 5.24 3.24
C PHE A 56 -7.01 5.46 1.75
N ASN A 57 -6.73 4.45 0.92
CA ASN A 57 -6.99 4.50 -0.52
C ASN A 57 -8.49 4.45 -0.84
N MET A 58 -9.29 3.74 -0.03
CA MET A 58 -10.74 3.64 -0.22
C MET A 58 -11.45 4.91 0.26
N GLU A 59 -11.11 5.41 1.45
CA GLU A 59 -11.71 6.62 2.03
C GLU A 59 -11.38 7.90 1.26
N GLY A 60 -10.17 7.97 0.69
CA GLY A 60 -9.78 9.07 -0.19
C GLY A 60 -10.61 9.17 -1.47
N ARG A 61 -11.29 8.08 -1.84
CA ARG A 61 -12.12 7.95 -3.05
C ARG A 61 -13.62 8.12 -2.74
N TYR A 62 -14.06 7.77 -1.54
CA TYR A 62 -15.45 7.91 -1.08
C TYR A 62 -15.53 8.83 0.15
N PRO A 63 -15.65 10.15 -0.08
CA PRO A 63 -15.67 11.15 0.97
C PRO A 63 -16.89 11.05 1.92
N ASP A 64 -17.82 10.14 1.73
CA ASP A 64 -19.05 10.10 2.52
C ASP A 64 -18.86 9.37 3.88
N GLU A 65 -17.79 8.58 4.03
CA GLU A 65 -17.36 7.96 5.31
C GLU A 65 -16.47 8.89 6.17
N LYS A 66 -16.71 10.21 6.13
CA LYS A 66 -15.67 11.23 6.37
C LYS A 66 -15.24 11.54 7.80
N ASN A 67 -15.87 11.04 8.86
CA ASN A 67 -15.73 11.69 10.16
C ASN A 67 -14.71 11.08 11.14
N GLN A 68 -14.25 9.85 10.95
CA GLN A 68 -13.34 9.23 11.92
C GLN A 68 -11.86 9.38 11.55
N PHE A 69 -11.52 9.35 10.26
CA PHE A 69 -10.12 9.31 9.82
C PHE A 69 -9.48 10.69 9.61
N VAL A 70 -10.27 11.71 9.22
CA VAL A 70 -9.79 13.11 9.20
C VAL A 70 -9.36 13.55 10.61
N ARG A 71 -10.03 13.04 11.64
CA ARG A 71 -9.66 13.28 13.05
C ARG A 71 -8.38 12.56 13.47
N LYS A 72 -8.07 11.40 12.87
CA LYS A 72 -6.82 10.65 13.10
C LYS A 72 -5.62 11.26 12.38
N CYS A 73 -5.82 11.97 11.28
CA CYS A 73 -4.78 12.67 10.53
C CYS A 73 -4.26 13.92 11.28
N ASN A 74 -3.69 13.75 12.47
CA ASN A 74 -2.90 14.79 13.13
C ASN A 74 -1.47 14.84 12.55
N ARG A 75 -0.70 15.88 12.91
CA ARG A 75 0.65 16.10 12.36
C ARG A 75 1.60 14.94 12.65
N GLU A 76 1.50 14.34 13.84
CA GLU A 76 2.34 13.21 14.26
C GLU A 76 2.03 11.96 13.45
N PHE A 77 0.75 11.63 13.31
CA PHE A 77 0.25 10.54 12.48
C PHE A 77 0.72 10.67 11.04
N ALA A 78 0.55 11.85 10.44
CA ALA A 78 1.00 12.10 9.07
C ALA A 78 2.53 11.96 8.93
N THR A 79 3.29 12.40 9.93
CA THR A 79 4.77 12.32 9.93
C THR A 79 5.23 10.87 10.02
N ASP A 80 4.64 10.08 10.92
CA ASP A 80 4.96 8.66 11.06
C ASP A 80 4.59 7.86 9.80
N TYR A 81 3.41 8.10 9.23
CA TYR A 81 3.00 7.48 7.97
C TYR A 81 3.96 7.83 6.83
N LEU A 82 4.37 9.09 6.72
CA LEU A 82 5.34 9.49 5.69
C LEU A 82 6.70 8.80 5.88
N ARG A 83 7.13 8.57 7.13
CA ARG A 83 8.34 7.82 7.45
C ARG A 83 8.20 6.36 7.04
N ARG A 84 7.14 5.66 7.45
CA ARG A 84 6.85 4.26 7.07
C ARG A 84 6.76 4.09 5.55
N ILE A 85 6.14 5.04 4.83
CA ILE A 85 6.12 5.05 3.35
C ILE A 85 7.54 5.16 2.77
N LYS A 86 8.38 6.05 3.33
CA LYS A 86 9.76 6.25 2.87
C LYS A 86 10.64 5.02 3.09
N GLU A 87 10.37 4.24 4.13
CA GLU A 87 11.09 2.99 4.43
C GLU A 87 10.59 1.84 3.53
N MET A 88 9.28 1.69 3.37
CA MET A 88 8.70 0.56 2.63
C MET A 88 8.94 0.66 1.12
N ARG A 89 8.88 1.86 0.54
CA ARG A 89 9.03 2.06 -0.92
C ARG A 89 10.36 1.52 -1.48
N PRO A 90 11.54 1.87 -0.94
CA PRO A 90 12.80 1.31 -1.42
C PRO A 90 12.90 -0.19 -1.15
N TRP A 91 12.36 -0.69 -0.04
CA TRP A 91 12.32 -2.13 0.22
C TRP A 91 11.54 -2.90 -0.84
N LEU A 92 10.34 -2.43 -1.20
CA LEU A 92 9.52 -3.04 -2.26
C LEU A 92 10.19 -2.94 -3.63
N LYS A 93 10.87 -1.83 -3.94
CA LYS A 93 11.63 -1.70 -5.19
C LYS A 93 12.77 -2.71 -5.30
N LYS A 94 13.50 -2.96 -4.21
CA LYS A 94 14.56 -3.99 -4.19
C LYS A 94 14.03 -5.39 -4.52
N GLN A 95 12.74 -5.67 -4.29
CA GLN A 95 12.16 -6.96 -4.67
C GLN A 95 11.91 -7.09 -6.18
N ILE A 96 11.82 -5.96 -6.91
CA ILE A 96 11.72 -5.93 -8.38
C ILE A 96 13.12 -6.04 -9.04
N GLU A 97 14.17 -5.56 -8.39
CA GLU A 97 15.53 -5.58 -8.95
C GLU A 97 16.24 -6.93 -8.74
N LYS A 98 15.70 -7.80 -7.89
CA LYS A 98 16.08 -9.22 -7.79
C LYS A 98 15.44 -10.03 -8.90
#